data_AF-A0A1G9V540-F1
#
_entry.id   AF-A0A1G9V540-F1
#
_cell.length_a   1.000
_cell.length_b   1.000
_cell.length_c   1.000
_cell.angle_alpha   90.00
_cell.angle_beta   90.00
_cell.angle_gamma   90.00
#
_symmetry.space_group_name_H-M   'P 1'
#
loop_
_entity.id
_entity.type
_entity.pdbx_description
1 polymer ?
#
loop_
_entity_poly.entity_id
_entity_poly.type
_entity_poly.pdbx_seq_one_letter_code
_entity_poly.pdbx_strand_id
1 'polypeptide(L)'
;MAELSCLLDTCVLIRLERANLGEYVNAQPFLSAVTIAELAFGLDTEDPVERFARTERYYAALQTFEVLPFGVEEAKVYGQMASLVRRAGRSPRPRRMDLQIAATAAVASLPVLTMNVKDFKDVGRLVEVVPIRQV
;
A
#
# COMPACT_ATOMS: atom_id res chain seq x y z
N MET A 1 -20.97 14.70 6.52
CA MET A 1 -19.50 14.77 6.58
C MET A 1 -19.01 13.94 5.40
N ALA A 2 -18.05 14.42 4.62
CA ALA A 2 -17.53 13.61 3.51
C ALA A 2 -16.91 12.33 4.09
N GLU A 3 -17.29 11.17 3.55
CA GLU A 3 -16.61 9.92 3.89
C GLU A 3 -15.17 10.01 3.39
N LEU A 4 -14.21 9.85 4.31
CA LEU A 4 -12.80 9.78 3.95
C LEU A 4 -12.56 8.48 3.16
N SER A 5 -11.60 8.51 2.24
CA SER A 5 -11.15 7.33 1.52
C SER A 5 -9.64 7.21 1.66
N CYS A 6 -9.13 5.99 1.63
CA CYS A 6 -7.69 5.78 1.72
C CYS A 6 -7.22 4.51 1.01
N LEU A 7 -5.93 4.47 0.67
CA LEU A 7 -5.27 3.27 0.21
C LEU A 7 -4.44 2.66 1.35
N LEU A 8 -4.71 1.40 1.68
CA LEU A 8 -3.95 0.67 2.70
C LEU A 8 -2.69 0.07 2.07
N ASP A 9 -1.53 0.40 2.62
CA ASP A 9 -0.29 -0.33 2.33
C ASP A 9 -0.39 -1.79 2.85
N THR A 10 0.31 -2.70 2.20
CA THR A 10 0.37 -4.12 2.55
C THR A 10 0.77 -4.34 4.01
N CYS A 11 1.70 -3.54 4.53
CA CYS A 11 2.14 -3.64 5.91
C CYS A 11 1.04 -3.30 6.93
N VAL A 12 0.14 -2.37 6.58
CA VAL A 12 -1.03 -1.98 7.38
C VAL A 12 -2.09 -3.07 7.29
N LEU A 13 -2.41 -3.55 6.07
CA LEU A 13 -3.38 -4.62 5.87
C LEU A 13 -3.04 -5.89 6.66
N ILE A 14 -1.76 -6.30 6.68
CA ILE A 14 -1.31 -7.47 7.44
C ILE A 14 -1.54 -7.32 8.96
N ARG A 15 -1.53 -6.08 9.46
CA ARG A 15 -1.62 -5.75 10.89
C ARG A 15 -2.89 -4.97 11.24
N LEU A 16 -3.91 -5.05 10.39
CA LEU A 16 -5.07 -4.15 10.43
C LEU A 16 -5.77 -4.18 11.80
N GLU A 17 -5.94 -5.36 12.39
CA GLU A 17 -6.55 -5.56 13.72
C GLU A 17 -5.84 -4.83 14.86
N ARG A 18 -4.56 -4.49 14.67
CA ARG A 18 -3.72 -3.81 15.67
C ARG A 18 -3.33 -2.41 15.22
N ALA A 19 -3.84 -1.93 14.09
CA ALA A 19 -3.49 -0.64 13.53
C ALA A 19 -4.33 0.47 14.18
N ASN A 20 -3.68 1.54 14.63
CA ASN A 20 -4.36 2.77 15.01
C ASN A 20 -4.62 3.61 13.76
N LEU A 21 -5.84 3.54 13.22
CA LEU A 21 -6.24 4.26 12.01
C LEU A 21 -6.60 5.74 12.27
N GLY A 22 -6.72 6.17 13.53
CA GLY A 22 -7.07 7.54 13.88
C GLY A 22 -8.36 8.00 13.20
N GLU A 23 -8.31 9.12 12.49
CA GLU A 23 -9.45 9.67 11.76
C GLU A 23 -9.93 8.78 10.59
N TYR A 24 -9.08 7.88 10.09
CA TYR A 24 -9.39 6.96 8.99
C TYR A 24 -10.11 5.69 9.45
N VAL A 25 -10.48 5.56 10.73
CA VAL A 25 -11.18 4.36 11.25
C VAL A 25 -12.48 4.05 10.52
N ASN A 26 -13.17 5.08 10.01
CA ASN A 26 -14.40 4.95 9.22
C ASN A 26 -14.18 5.31 7.74
N ALA A 27 -12.92 5.40 7.28
CA ALA A 27 -12.64 5.71 5.89
C ALA A 27 -12.93 4.49 5.00
N GLN A 28 -13.41 4.72 3.77
CA GLN A 28 -13.52 3.68 2.76
C GLN A 28 -12.12 3.21 2.37
N PRO A 29 -11.76 1.93 2.62
CA PRO A 29 -10.43 1.42 2.33
C PRO A 29 -10.36 0.82 0.93
N PHE A 30 -9.26 1.12 0.24
CA PHE A 30 -8.89 0.56 -1.05
C PHE A 30 -7.55 -0.16 -0.96
N LEU A 31 -7.34 -1.16 -1.83
CA LEU A 31 -6.06 -1.84 -2.00
C LEU A 31 -5.50 -1.60 -3.39
N SER A 32 -4.19 -1.67 -3.54
CA SER A 32 -3.55 -1.76 -4.86
C SER A 32 -3.50 -3.22 -5.33
N ALA A 33 -3.60 -3.46 -6.64
CA ALA A 33 -3.29 -4.76 -7.23
C ALA A 33 -1.85 -5.24 -6.87
N VAL A 34 -0.94 -4.31 -6.58
CA VAL A 34 0.43 -4.60 -6.13
C VAL A 34 0.42 -5.21 -4.73
N THR A 35 -0.45 -4.74 -3.82
CA THR A 35 -0.66 -5.34 -2.50
C THR A 35 -1.18 -6.77 -2.62
N ILE A 36 -2.11 -7.04 -3.54
CA ILE A 36 -2.58 -8.40 -3.84
C ILE A 36 -1.42 -9.28 -4.33
N ALA A 37 -0.55 -8.76 -5.19
CA ALA A 37 0.64 -9.47 -5.65
C ALA A 37 1.61 -9.79 -4.49
N GLU A 38 1.80 -8.88 -3.54
CA GLU A 38 2.63 -9.13 -2.35
C GLU A 38 2.02 -10.19 -1.42
N LEU A 39 0.71 -10.17 -1.21
CA LEU A 39 0.01 -11.21 -0.45
C LEU A 39 0.12 -12.58 -1.14
N ALA A 40 -0.08 -12.63 -2.46
CA ALA A 40 0.03 -13.85 -3.26
C ALA A 40 1.44 -14.44 -3.20
N PHE A 41 2.47 -13.59 -3.34
CA PHE A 41 3.87 -14.00 -3.17
C PHE A 41 4.11 -14.57 -1.77
N GLY A 42 3.52 -13.95 -0.74
CA GLY A 42 3.60 -14.42 0.64
C GLY A 42 2.95 -15.78 0.89
N LEU A 43 2.12 -16.32 0.00
CA LEU A 43 1.54 -17.65 0.19
C LEU A 43 2.59 -18.77 0.14
N ASP A 44 3.74 -18.50 -0.47
CA ASP A 44 4.85 -19.43 -0.51
C ASP A 44 5.65 -19.43 0.81
N THR A 45 5.24 -20.30 1.74
CA THR A 45 5.91 -20.54 3.03
C THR A 45 5.87 -22.03 3.41
N GLU A 46 6.92 -22.54 4.02
CA GLU A 46 7.02 -23.97 4.41
C GLU A 46 6.12 -24.32 5.60
N ASP A 47 5.80 -23.35 6.47
CA ASP A 47 4.95 -23.57 7.63
C ASP A 47 3.47 -23.68 7.20
N PRO A 48 2.82 -24.84 7.37
CA PRO A 48 1.42 -25.03 6.97
C PRO A 48 0.44 -24.14 7.75
N VAL A 49 0.73 -23.82 9.02
CA VAL A 49 -0.13 -22.94 9.84
C VAL A 49 -0.03 -21.52 9.33
N GLU A 50 1.19 -21.06 9.04
CA GLU A 50 1.39 -19.74 8.45
C GLU A 50 0.77 -19.65 7.05
N ARG A 51 0.94 -20.68 6.21
CA ARG A 51 0.36 -20.74 4.87
C ARG A 51 -1.16 -20.62 4.93
N PHE A 52 -1.82 -21.33 5.85
CA PHE A 52 -3.27 -21.23 6.05
C PHE A 52 -3.68 -19.79 6.42
N ALA A 53 -3.03 -19.19 7.41
CA ALA A 53 -3.33 -17.82 7.84
C ALA A 53 -3.08 -16.76 6.73
N ARG A 54 -2.04 -16.94 5.90
CA ARG A 54 -1.75 -16.06 4.76
C ARG A 54 -2.77 -16.24 3.63
N THR A 55 -3.23 -17.47 3.40
CA THR A 55 -4.26 -17.80 2.39
C THR A 55 -5.60 -17.18 2.77
N GLU A 56 -6.02 -17.33 4.03
CA GLU A 56 -7.25 -16.69 4.54
C GLU A 56 -7.20 -15.17 4.35
N ARG A 57 -6.08 -14.52 4.73
CA ARG A 57 -5.90 -13.08 4.52
C ARG A 57 -5.97 -12.67 3.04
N TYR A 58 -5.34 -13.44 2.16
CA TYR A 58 -5.36 -13.18 0.72
C TYR A 58 -6.78 -13.19 0.14
N TYR A 59 -7.57 -14.22 0.46
CA TYR A 59 -8.95 -14.30 -0.01
C TYR A 59 -9.86 -13.27 0.65
N ALA A 60 -9.71 -13.01 1.95
CA ALA A 60 -10.44 -11.95 2.64
C ALA A 60 -10.17 -10.58 2.00
N ALA A 61 -8.92 -10.29 1.64
CA ALA A 61 -8.56 -9.05 0.95
C ALA A 61 -9.30 -8.89 -0.39
N LEU A 62 -9.34 -9.96 -1.20
CA LEU A 62 -10.04 -9.96 -2.50
C LEU A 62 -11.56 -9.85 -2.38
N GLN A 63 -12.15 -10.37 -1.31
CA GLN A 63 -13.61 -10.37 -1.10
C GLN A 63 -14.12 -9.09 -0.44
N THR A 64 -13.29 -8.42 0.36
CA THR A 64 -13.73 -7.32 1.23
C THR A 64 -13.42 -5.95 0.65
N PHE A 65 -12.32 -5.81 -0.10
CA PHE A 65 -11.83 -4.51 -0.54
C PHE A 65 -11.94 -4.34 -2.05
N GLU A 66 -12.20 -3.10 -2.46
CA GLU A 66 -12.00 -2.72 -3.86
C GLU A 66 -10.50 -2.65 -4.17
N VAL A 67 -10.09 -3.34 -5.22
CA VAL A 67 -8.69 -3.41 -5.66
C VAL A 67 -8.49 -2.52 -6.87
N LEU A 68 -7.69 -1.47 -6.70
CA LEU A 68 -7.34 -0.54 -7.76
C LEU A 68 -6.23 -1.13 -8.65
N PRO A 69 -6.37 -1.04 -9.99
CA PRO A 69 -5.38 -1.58 -10.91
C PRO A 69 -4.06 -0.79 -10.90
N PHE A 70 -3.02 -1.40 -11.45
CA PHE A 70 -1.80 -0.69 -11.84
C PHE A 70 -1.70 -0.71 -13.37
N GLY A 71 -2.11 0.39 -13.99
CA GLY A 71 -2.15 0.58 -15.43
C GLY A 71 -1.13 1.60 -15.93
N VAL A 72 -1.43 2.21 -17.08
CA VAL A 72 -0.52 3.13 -17.76
C VAL A 72 -0.35 4.45 -17.01
N GLU A 73 -1.42 4.97 -16.39
CA GLU A 73 -1.34 6.24 -15.65
C GLU A 73 -0.53 6.10 -14.36
N GLU A 74 -0.73 5.01 -13.63
CA GLU A 74 0.07 4.67 -12.46
C GLU A 74 1.54 4.44 -12.84
N ALA A 75 1.80 3.78 -13.97
CA ALA A 75 3.16 3.59 -14.48
C ALA A 75 3.88 4.91 -14.79
N LYS A 76 3.16 5.91 -15.35
CA LYS A 76 3.72 7.26 -15.59
C LYS A 76 4.08 7.96 -14.28
N VAL A 77 3.19 7.92 -13.28
CA VAL A 77 3.42 8.51 -11.96
C VAL A 77 4.57 7.81 -11.24
N TYR A 78 4.62 6.48 -11.29
CA TYR A 78 5.74 5.67 -10.79
C TYR A 78 7.08 6.13 -11.37
N GLY A 79 7.15 6.38 -12.69
CA GLY A 79 8.37 6.87 -13.33
C GLY A 79 8.86 8.21 -12.76
N GLN A 80 7.94 9.12 -12.47
CA GLN A 80 8.25 10.40 -11.83
C GLN A 80 8.75 10.18 -10.39
N MET A 81 8.06 9.35 -9.62
CA MET A 81 8.44 8.99 -8.25
C MET A 81 9.83 8.35 -8.18
N ALA A 82 10.13 7.39 -9.07
CA ALA A 82 11.44 6.76 -9.16
C ALA A 82 12.55 7.76 -9.52
N SER A 83 12.24 8.75 -10.37
CA SER A 83 13.15 9.86 -10.69
C SER A 83 13.42 10.74 -9.47
N LEU A 84 12.40 11.07 -8.67
CA LEU A 84 12.55 11.83 -7.42
C LEU A 84 13.44 11.10 -6.42
N VAL A 85 13.19 9.81 -6.19
CA VAL A 85 14.02 8.95 -5.32
C VAL A 85 15.48 8.94 -5.78
N ARG A 86 15.71 8.84 -7.09
CA ARG A 86 17.07 8.83 -7.67
C ARG A 86 17.76 10.19 -7.50
N ARG A 87 17.05 11.30 -7.69
CA ARG A 87 17.56 12.67 -7.45
C ARG A 87 17.87 12.93 -5.97
N ALA A 88 17.15 12.26 -5.06
CA ALA A 88 17.45 12.26 -3.62
C ALA A 88 18.64 11.36 -3.23
N GLY A 89 19.39 10.82 -4.19
CA GLY A 89 20.56 9.97 -3.94
C GLY A 89 20.24 8.54 -3.49
N ARG A 90 18.98 8.10 -3.61
CA ARG A 90 18.53 6.76 -3.23
C ARG A 90 18.27 5.88 -4.45
N SER A 91 18.34 4.56 -4.25
CA SER A 91 17.92 3.60 -5.27
C SER A 91 16.41 3.34 -5.17
N PRO A 92 15.64 3.45 -6.28
CA PRO A 92 14.23 3.06 -6.30
C PRO A 92 14.04 1.54 -6.32
N ARG A 93 15.06 0.75 -6.72
CA ARG A 93 14.94 -0.70 -6.94
C ARG A 93 14.45 -1.50 -5.72
N PRO A 94 14.88 -1.21 -4.47
CA PRO A 94 14.36 -1.90 -3.28
C PRO A 94 12.93 -1.53 -2.94
N ARG A 95 12.42 -0.40 -3.44
CA ARG A 95 11.12 0.20 -3.10
C ARG A 95 10.14 0.15 -4.27
N ARG A 96 10.45 -0.65 -5.30
CA ARG A 96 9.67 -0.65 -6.55
C ARG A 96 8.20 -1.01 -6.32
N MET A 97 7.90 -1.86 -5.34
CA MET A 97 6.53 -2.23 -4.99
C MET A 97 5.85 -1.07 -4.24
N ASP A 98 6.49 -0.53 -3.20
CA ASP A 98 6.00 0.64 -2.46
C ASP A 98 5.71 1.85 -3.37
N LEU A 99 6.58 2.11 -4.35
CA LEU A 99 6.39 3.20 -5.31
C LEU A 99 5.25 2.93 -6.30
N GLN A 100 4.95 1.67 -6.63
CA GLN A 100 3.78 1.35 -7.45
C GLN A 100 2.49 1.51 -6.64
N ILE A 101 2.49 1.10 -5.37
CA ILE A 101 1.39 1.35 -4.42
C ILE A 101 1.15 2.86 -4.28
N ALA A 102 2.21 3.64 -4.08
CA ALA A 102 2.16 5.09 -4.01
C ALA A 102 1.58 5.72 -5.29
N ALA A 103 1.98 5.21 -6.45
CA ALA A 103 1.50 5.72 -7.73
C ALA A 103 0.01 5.40 -7.95
N THR A 104 -0.46 4.21 -7.57
CA THR A 104 -1.90 3.87 -7.57
C THR A 104 -2.68 4.86 -6.70
N ALA A 105 -2.21 5.12 -5.48
CA ALA A 105 -2.86 6.06 -4.58
C ALA A 105 -2.86 7.51 -5.12
N ALA A 106 -1.73 7.95 -5.69
CA ALA A 106 -1.62 9.28 -6.30
C ALA A 106 -2.61 9.47 -7.45
N VAL A 107 -2.74 8.49 -8.35
CA VAL A 107 -3.70 8.55 -9.48
C VAL A 107 -5.13 8.56 -8.96
N ALA A 108 -5.43 7.76 -7.94
CA ALA A 108 -6.75 7.71 -7.30
C ALA A 108 -7.04 8.91 -6.37
N SER A 109 -6.09 9.83 -6.18
CA SER A 109 -6.17 10.94 -5.22
C SER A 109 -6.48 10.47 -3.79
N LEU A 110 -5.88 9.35 -3.38
CA LEU A 110 -6.03 8.76 -2.05
C LEU A 110 -4.74 8.95 -1.22
N PRO A 111 -4.85 9.21 0.09
CA PRO A 111 -3.72 9.07 0.99
C PRO A 111 -3.31 7.60 1.13
N VAL A 112 -2.00 7.34 1.24
CA VAL A 112 -1.46 6.01 1.58
C VAL A 112 -1.26 5.91 3.07
N LEU A 113 -1.95 4.97 3.72
CA LEU A 113 -1.70 4.61 5.10
C LEU A 113 -0.60 3.56 5.16
N THR A 114 0.51 3.86 5.85
CA THR A 114 1.68 2.98 5.90
C THR A 114 2.37 2.99 7.27
N MET A 115 2.95 1.85 7.64
CA MET A 115 3.89 1.75 8.77
C MET A 115 5.36 1.95 8.32
N ASN A 116 5.62 2.05 7.00
CA ASN A 116 6.95 2.13 6.39
C ASN A 116 7.22 3.51 5.75
N VAL A 117 6.87 4.60 6.45
CA VAL A 117 6.95 6.00 5.96
C VAL A 117 8.28 6.35 5.28
N LYS A 118 9.40 5.78 5.77
CA LYS A 118 10.75 5.99 5.22
C LYS A 118 10.88 5.64 3.73
N ASP A 119 10.04 4.74 3.22
CA ASP A 119 10.09 4.29 1.83
C ASP A 119 9.44 5.30 0.89
N PHE A 120 8.54 6.15 1.41
CA PHE A 120 7.82 7.20 0.69
C PHE A 120 8.39 8.61 0.87
N LYS A 121 9.44 8.79 1.68
CA LYS A 121 9.94 10.11 2.10
C LYS A 121 10.27 11.10 0.96
N ASP A 122 10.65 10.61 -0.22
CA ASP A 122 11.06 11.45 -1.36
C ASP A 122 9.91 11.74 -2.34
N VAL A 123 8.72 11.18 -2.11
CA VAL A 123 7.58 11.25 -3.05
C VAL A 123 6.36 11.98 -2.48
N GLY A 124 6.44 12.53 -1.27
CA GLY A 124 5.32 13.21 -0.58
C GLY A 124 4.75 14.44 -1.30
N ARG A 125 5.39 14.93 -2.38
CA ARG A 125 4.84 15.99 -3.24
C ARG A 125 3.80 15.47 -4.25
N LEU A 126 3.73 14.17 -4.46
CA LEU A 126 2.86 13.51 -5.43
C LEU A 126 1.77 12.66 -4.77
N VAL A 127 1.94 12.31 -3.49
CA VAL A 127 1.00 11.47 -2.73
C VAL A 127 1.06 11.85 -1.26
N GLU A 128 -0.10 11.91 -0.62
CA GLU A 128 -0.18 12.07 0.82
C GLU A 128 0.18 10.74 1.50
N VAL A 129 1.06 10.79 2.50
CA VAL A 129 1.52 9.61 3.24
C VAL A 129 1.14 9.79 4.70
N VAL A 130 0.25 8.92 5.17
CA VAL A 130 -0.26 8.95 6.54
C VAL A 130 0.45 7.86 7.36
N PRO A 131 1.22 8.24 8.40
CA PRO A 131 1.92 7.29 9.24
C PRO A 131 0.94 6.53 10.15
N ILE A 132 0.95 5.20 10.09
CA ILE A 132 0.19 4.33 10.98
C ILE A 132 1.10 3.69 12.02
N ARG A 133 0.59 3.56 13.24
CA ARG A 133 1.26 2.89 14.36
C ARG A 133 0.40 1.74 14.86
N GLN A 134 1.03 0.77 15.50
CA GLN A 134 0.30 -0.25 16.25
C GLN A 134 -0.22 0.33 17.56
N VAL A 135 -1.37 -0.15 18.00
CA VAL A 135 -1.94 0.10 19.33
C VAL A 135 -1.16 -0.65 20.38
#